data_AF-A0A135VX16-F1
#
_entry.id   AF-A0A135VX16-F1
#
_cell.length_a   1.000
_cell.length_b   1.000
_cell.length_c   1.000
_cell.angle_alpha   90.00
_cell.angle_beta   90.00
_cell.angle_gamma   90.00
#
_symmetry.space_group_name_H-M   'P 1'
#
loop_
_entity.id
_entity.type
_entity.pdbx_description
1 polymer ?
#
loop_
_entity_poly.entity_id
_entity_poly.type
_entity_poly.pdbx_seq_one_letter_code
_entity_poly.pdbx_strand_id
1 'polypeptide(L)'
;MKRLVFKARAYGPYRGRILQDVDSDISQMTRELDVSMSKLKTDKRNRIIIEIEGEDEEFVANVLSKEYGAESTTDIISVGSVYSGYLVDTGKVGYGLYVDIGITTPVQVDVLIPLFRLRKQLSMEKLPLRAIAKALVFVDNLPIGVNIISIDLRGPKIEAELAESFLSQLNRWVVDDHERVLVFGCTRKMLDEALKRSKHLEDIYKVEKLGSFEYSLRCKRSTRASGILAAIGPKLRGVPMHLFIPNEVGEIYRVKT
;
A
#
# COMPACT_ATOMS: atom_id res chain seq x y z
N MET A 1 14.66 14.18 22.19
CA MET A 1 13.77 14.20 21.01
C MET A 1 14.12 13.12 19.99
N LYS A 2 13.28 12.08 19.90
CA LYS A 2 13.41 10.93 19.00
C LYS A 2 12.60 11.16 17.72
N ARG A 3 13.25 11.03 16.55
CA ARG A 3 12.60 11.16 15.24
C ARG A 3 12.17 9.78 14.73
N LEU A 4 10.91 9.67 14.32
CA LEU A 4 10.32 8.47 13.74
C LEU A 4 9.85 8.75 12.32
N VAL A 5 10.15 7.82 11.42
CA VAL A 5 9.67 7.82 10.04
C VAL A 5 8.87 6.55 9.82
N PHE A 6 7.63 6.69 9.34
CA PHE A 6 6.74 5.57 9.14
C PHE A 6 6.72 5.10 7.67
N LYS A 7 6.41 3.82 7.45
CA LYS A 7 6.09 3.31 6.09
C LYS A 7 4.77 3.88 5.57
N ALA A 8 3.84 4.21 6.46
CA ALA A 8 2.60 4.90 6.12
C ALA A 8 2.86 6.21 5.36
N ARG A 9 2.11 6.44 4.28
CA ARG A 9 2.27 7.63 3.43
C ARG A 9 1.04 8.50 3.42
N ALA A 10 1.20 9.80 3.66
CA ALA A 10 0.14 10.78 3.46
C ALA A 10 0.36 11.52 2.14
N TYR A 11 -0.44 11.21 1.12
CA TYR A 11 -0.32 11.75 -0.23
C TYR A 11 -1.68 12.08 -0.85
N GLY A 12 -1.66 12.60 -2.08
CA GLY A 12 -2.86 12.97 -2.81
C GLY A 12 -3.53 14.25 -2.27
N PRO A 13 -4.74 14.57 -2.78
CA PRO A 13 -5.42 15.84 -2.49
C PRO A 13 -5.84 15.98 -1.02
N TYR A 14 -5.95 14.87 -0.30
CA TYR A 14 -6.37 14.85 1.10
C TYR A 14 -5.20 14.64 2.07
N ARG A 15 -3.94 14.79 1.62
CA ARG A 15 -2.73 14.67 2.48
C ARG A 15 -2.86 15.44 3.80
N GLY A 16 -3.34 16.69 3.76
CA GLY A 16 -3.52 17.49 4.97
C GLY A 16 -4.54 16.89 5.95
N ARG A 17 -5.66 16.37 5.44
CA ARG A 17 -6.69 15.72 6.25
C ARG A 17 -6.21 14.37 6.81
N ILE A 18 -5.44 13.60 6.04
CA ILE A 18 -4.80 12.37 6.52
C ILE A 18 -3.89 12.69 7.71
N LEU A 19 -3.02 13.70 7.59
CA LEU A 19 -2.13 14.10 8.69
C LEU A 19 -2.94 14.57 9.91
N GLN A 20 -4.03 15.31 9.73
CA GLN A 20 -4.91 15.72 10.85
C GLN A 20 -5.58 14.54 11.54
N ASP A 21 -6.09 13.57 10.78
CA ASP A 21 -6.73 12.38 11.33
C ASP A 21 -5.71 11.54 12.12
N VAL A 22 -4.49 11.36 11.59
CA VAL A 22 -3.41 10.65 12.27
C VAL A 22 -2.96 11.40 13.52
N ASP A 23 -2.81 12.73 13.46
CA ASP A 23 -2.45 13.57 14.61
C ASP A 23 -3.47 13.42 15.74
N SER A 24 -4.76 13.45 15.40
CA SER A 24 -5.86 13.23 16.34
C SER A 24 -5.84 11.82 16.93
N ASP A 25 -5.63 10.80 16.10
CA ASP A 25 -5.61 9.40 16.55
C ASP A 25 -4.41 9.16 17.48
N ILE A 26 -3.23 9.72 17.16
CA ILE A 26 -2.05 9.59 18.02
C ILE A 26 -2.21 10.38 19.32
N SER A 27 -2.69 11.63 19.26
CA SER A 27 -2.94 12.45 20.45
C SER A 27 -3.92 11.78 21.42
N GLN A 28 -4.89 11.03 20.90
CA GLN A 28 -5.80 10.24 21.72
C GLN A 28 -5.09 9.04 22.37
N MET A 29 -4.21 8.36 21.64
CA MET A 29 -3.43 7.23 22.16
C MET A 29 -2.40 7.64 23.24
N THR A 30 -1.83 8.85 23.14
CA THR A 30 -0.77 9.33 24.05
C THR A 30 -1.28 10.23 25.17
N ARG A 31 -2.60 10.42 25.30
CA ARG A 31 -3.21 11.40 26.22
C ARG A 31 -2.82 11.24 27.69
N GLU A 32 -2.57 10.00 28.12
CA GLU A 32 -2.22 9.64 29.51
C GLU A 32 -0.73 9.33 29.68
N LEU A 33 0.07 9.52 28.63
CA LEU A 33 1.50 9.24 28.62
C LEU A 33 2.30 10.54 28.68
N ASP A 34 3.47 10.50 29.32
CA ASP A 34 4.39 11.64 29.34
C ASP A 34 5.20 11.70 28.04
N VAL A 35 4.56 12.18 26.97
CA VAL A 35 5.19 12.43 25.67
C VAL A 35 4.64 13.70 25.03
N SER A 36 5.56 14.60 24.69
CA SER A 36 5.33 15.72 23.80
C SER A 36 5.64 15.34 22.34
N MET A 37 4.88 15.90 21.41
CA MET A 37 4.93 15.53 20.00
C MET A 37 4.98 16.76 19.11
N SER A 38 5.86 16.73 18.13
CA SER A 38 5.90 17.74 17.07
C SER A 38 4.76 17.55 16.07
N LYS A 39 4.45 18.61 15.32
CA LYS A 39 3.50 18.55 14.22
C LYS A 39 3.94 17.51 13.18
N LEU A 40 3.03 16.63 12.79
CA LEU A 40 3.24 15.67 11.73
C LEU A 40 3.66 16.33 10.41
N LYS A 41 4.69 15.78 9.79
CA LYS A 41 5.22 16.20 8.48
C LYS A 41 5.29 14.99 7.55
N THR A 42 5.66 15.23 6.29
CA THR A 42 6.07 14.15 5.40
C THR A 42 7.43 14.39 4.79
N ASP A 43 8.13 13.32 4.44
CA ASP A 43 9.35 13.39 3.63
C ASP A 43 9.05 13.60 2.13
N LYS A 44 10.10 13.55 1.30
CA LYS A 44 10.01 13.68 -0.17
C LYS A 44 9.25 12.52 -0.84
N ARG A 45 9.07 11.39 -0.16
CA ARG A 45 8.33 10.20 -0.62
C ARG A 45 6.95 10.10 0.06
N ASN A 46 6.49 11.18 0.70
CA ASN A 46 5.22 11.28 1.42
C ASN A 46 5.09 10.41 2.68
N ARG A 47 6.19 9.83 3.18
CA ARG A 47 6.19 9.08 4.44
C ARG A 47 5.96 10.01 5.61
N ILE A 48 5.15 9.58 6.56
CA ILE A 48 4.81 10.38 7.74
C ILE A 48 6.02 10.44 8.68
N ILE A 49 6.38 11.64 9.12
CA ILE A 49 7.45 11.91 10.08
C ILE A 49 6.85 12.53 11.33
N ILE A 50 7.28 12.02 12.48
CA ILE A 50 7.02 12.63 13.78
C ILE A 50 8.28 12.68 14.63
N GLU A 51 8.41 13.71 15.45
CA GLU A 51 9.42 13.81 16.50
C GLU A 51 8.70 13.82 17.84
N ILE A 52 9.14 12.95 18.76
CA ILE A 52 8.56 12.75 20.09
C ILE A 52 9.64 12.95 21.16
N GLU A 53 9.22 13.36 22.36
CA GLU A 53 10.11 13.55 23.51
C GLU A 53 9.33 13.43 24.82
N GLY A 54 9.86 12.68 25.77
CA GLY A 54 9.27 12.48 27.10
C GLY A 54 9.70 11.16 27.75
N GLU A 55 9.24 10.88 28.97
CA GLU A 55 9.60 9.66 29.69
C GLU A 55 9.07 8.38 29.00
N ASP A 56 7.92 8.46 28.35
CA ASP A 56 7.29 7.31 27.68
C ASP A 56 7.66 7.20 26.17
N GLU A 57 8.70 7.91 25.71
CA GLU A 57 9.01 8.02 24.27
C GLU A 57 9.31 6.67 23.59
N GLU A 58 9.94 5.72 24.29
CA GLU A 58 10.26 4.41 23.73
C GLU A 58 9.01 3.54 23.54
N PHE A 59 8.11 3.58 24.53
CA PHE A 59 6.84 2.86 24.46
C PHE A 59 5.99 3.40 23.31
N VAL A 60 5.83 4.72 23.22
CA VAL A 60 5.09 5.38 22.14
C VAL A 60 5.73 5.08 20.78
N ALA A 61 7.06 5.14 20.66
CA ALA A 61 7.76 4.80 19.43
C ALA A 61 7.44 3.37 18.96
N ASN A 62 7.42 2.40 19.86
CA ASN A 62 7.11 1.01 19.54
C ASN A 62 5.66 0.81 19.11
N VAL A 63 4.71 1.45 19.81
CA VAL A 63 3.28 1.40 19.47
C VAL A 63 3.03 1.99 18.09
N LEU A 64 3.56 3.19 17.81
CA LEU A 64 3.38 3.86 16.53
C LEU A 64 4.06 3.09 15.38
N SER A 65 5.23 2.53 15.63
CA SER A 65 5.95 1.68 14.68
C SER A 65 5.17 0.42 14.31
N LYS A 66 4.40 -0.14 15.25
CA LYS A 66 3.54 -1.29 15.01
C LYS A 66 2.29 -0.92 14.20
N GLU A 67 1.69 0.24 14.47
CA GLU A 67 0.45 0.68 13.79
C GLU A 67 0.70 1.22 12.37
N TYR A 68 1.73 2.05 12.20
CA TYR A 68 2.02 2.76 10.94
C TYR A 68 3.19 2.15 10.16
N GLY A 69 3.86 1.14 10.72
CA GLY A 69 5.07 0.53 10.19
C GLY A 69 6.29 1.42 10.41
N ALA A 70 7.35 0.89 11.03
CA ALA A 70 8.63 1.58 11.13
C ALA A 70 9.39 1.60 9.79
N GLU A 71 10.18 2.64 9.55
CA GLU A 71 11.21 2.62 8.52
C GLU A 71 12.14 1.40 8.67
N SER A 72 12.72 0.95 7.56
CA SER A 72 13.63 -0.19 7.54
C SER A 72 15.02 0.31 7.20
N THR A 73 16.04 -0.10 7.96
CA THR A 73 17.44 0.10 7.58
C THR A 73 17.91 -1.07 6.72
N THR A 74 18.92 -0.85 5.85
CA THR A 74 19.48 -1.93 5.03
C THR A 74 20.05 -3.07 5.85
N ASP A 75 20.55 -2.78 7.06
CA ASP A 75 21.19 -3.77 7.94
C ASP A 75 20.20 -4.83 8.47
N ILE A 76 18.89 -4.57 8.29
CA ILE A 76 17.79 -5.44 8.71
C ILE A 76 17.27 -6.25 7.50
N ILE A 77 17.79 -6.04 6.29
CA ILE A 77 17.33 -6.75 5.09
C ILE A 77 18.12 -8.04 4.89
N SER A 78 17.41 -9.15 4.94
CA SER A 78 17.96 -10.48 4.69
C SER A 78 17.38 -11.10 3.43
N VAL A 79 18.25 -11.75 2.66
CA VAL A 79 17.83 -12.62 1.55
C VAL A 79 16.94 -13.74 2.11
N GLY A 80 15.83 -14.03 1.43
CA GLY A 80 14.81 -14.99 1.83
C GLY A 80 13.78 -14.47 2.83
N SER A 81 13.89 -13.21 3.25
CA SER A 81 12.90 -12.58 4.14
C SER A 81 11.86 -11.78 3.36
N VAL A 82 10.66 -11.71 3.93
CA VAL A 82 9.50 -11.03 3.34
C VAL A 82 9.34 -9.65 3.95
N TYR A 83 9.21 -8.64 3.09
CA TYR A 83 8.95 -7.26 3.48
C TYR A 83 7.70 -6.72 2.79
N SER A 84 6.96 -5.86 3.47
CA SER A 84 5.91 -5.06 2.87
C SER A 84 6.48 -3.76 2.32
N GLY A 85 5.93 -3.32 1.19
CA GLY A 85 6.26 -2.06 0.56
C GLY A 85 5.17 -1.60 -0.39
N TYR A 86 5.44 -0.52 -1.10
CA TYR A 86 4.51 0.08 -2.04
C TYR A 86 5.11 0.10 -3.43
N LEU A 87 4.31 -0.28 -4.43
CA LEU A 87 4.69 -0.10 -5.82
C LEU A 87 4.94 1.39 -6.12
N VAL A 88 6.04 1.65 -6.83
CA VAL A 88 6.43 2.98 -7.31
C VAL A 88 6.83 2.90 -8.78
N ASP A 89 6.67 4.01 -9.49
CA ASP A 89 7.06 4.14 -10.90
C ASP A 89 6.46 3.06 -11.82
N THR A 90 5.25 2.60 -11.49
CA THR A 90 4.55 1.55 -12.22
C THR A 90 4.33 1.96 -13.67
N GLY A 91 4.82 1.13 -14.60
CA GLY A 91 4.71 1.38 -16.04
C GLY A 91 5.62 2.47 -16.60
N LYS A 92 6.53 3.08 -15.81
CA LYS A 92 7.53 4.04 -16.32
C LYS A 92 8.72 3.36 -16.98
N VAL A 93 9.07 2.16 -16.53
CA VAL A 93 10.13 1.33 -17.10
C VAL A 93 9.57 0.00 -17.60
N GLY A 94 10.28 -0.66 -18.52
CA GLY A 94 9.81 -1.91 -19.14
C GLY A 94 10.36 -3.20 -18.52
N TYR A 95 11.42 -3.13 -17.71
CA TYR A 95 12.20 -4.29 -17.30
C TYR A 95 11.81 -4.88 -15.93
N GLY A 96 10.96 -4.22 -15.14
CA GLY A 96 10.51 -4.70 -13.83
C GLY A 96 9.70 -3.68 -13.06
N LEU A 97 9.19 -4.08 -11.89
CA LEU A 97 8.49 -3.21 -10.95
C LEU A 97 9.42 -2.74 -9.85
N TYR A 98 9.28 -1.49 -9.43
CA TYR A 98 9.97 -0.97 -8.26
C TYR A 98 9.04 -0.97 -7.05
N VAL A 99 9.61 -1.34 -5.91
CA VAL A 99 8.90 -1.45 -4.63
C VAL A 99 9.70 -0.71 -3.59
N ASP A 100 9.11 0.33 -3.04
CA ASP A 100 9.68 1.02 -1.90
C ASP A 100 9.25 0.28 -0.61
N ILE A 101 10.20 -0.43 0.01
CA ILE A 101 10.00 -1.15 1.28
C ILE A 101 10.40 -0.33 2.52
N GLY A 102 10.74 0.96 2.34
CA GLY A 102 11.11 1.86 3.43
C GLY A 102 12.61 1.98 3.71
N ILE A 103 13.49 1.62 2.76
CA ILE A 103 14.95 1.75 2.95
C ILE A 103 15.35 3.22 2.86
N THR A 104 15.84 3.77 3.97
CA THR A 104 16.32 5.17 4.06
C THR A 104 17.83 5.28 4.23
N THR A 105 18.45 4.31 4.89
CA THR A 105 19.85 4.35 5.33
C THR A 105 20.58 3.09 4.87
N PRO A 106 21.83 3.20 4.33
CA PRO A 106 22.64 4.40 4.15
C PRO A 106 22.29 5.22 2.90
N VAL A 107 21.66 4.59 1.91
CA VAL A 107 21.15 5.23 0.70
C VAL A 107 19.72 4.76 0.49
N GLN A 108 18.86 5.64 0.01
CA GLN A 108 17.51 5.27 -0.35
C GLN A 108 17.53 4.33 -1.56
N VAL A 109 16.96 3.12 -1.40
CA VAL A 109 16.92 2.10 -2.45
C VAL A 109 15.50 1.56 -2.60
N ASP A 110 15.01 1.52 -3.84
CA ASP A 110 13.78 0.83 -4.20
C ASP A 110 14.13 -0.58 -4.69
N VAL A 111 13.38 -1.58 -4.24
CA VAL A 111 13.58 -2.99 -4.58
C VAL A 111 13.04 -3.25 -5.98
N LEU A 112 13.82 -3.95 -6.81
CA LEU A 112 13.40 -4.33 -8.16
C LEU A 112 12.80 -5.73 -8.16
N ILE A 113 11.61 -5.89 -8.75
CA ILE A 113 11.08 -7.19 -9.19
C ILE A 113 11.28 -7.29 -10.70
N PRO A 114 12.27 -8.05 -11.20
CA PRO A 114 12.53 -8.19 -12.61
C PRO A 114 11.33 -8.80 -13.37
N LEU A 115 11.11 -8.34 -14.60
CA LEU A 115 10.00 -8.79 -15.45
C LEU A 115 10.02 -10.31 -15.67
N PHE A 116 11.21 -10.92 -15.84
CA PHE A 116 11.31 -12.37 -16.02
C PHE A 116 10.80 -13.14 -14.80
N ARG A 117 10.99 -12.62 -13.56
CA ARG A 117 10.45 -13.23 -12.34
C ARG A 117 8.94 -13.05 -12.26
N LEU A 118 8.43 -11.86 -12.55
CA LEU A 118 6.99 -11.58 -12.60
C LEU A 118 6.28 -12.53 -13.57
N ARG A 119 6.78 -12.67 -14.80
CA ARG A 119 6.23 -13.57 -15.81
C ARG A 119 6.17 -15.02 -15.31
N LYS A 120 7.25 -15.49 -14.68
CA LYS A 120 7.34 -16.84 -14.14
C LYS A 120 6.38 -17.07 -12.97
N GLN A 121 6.32 -16.14 -12.00
CA GLN A 121 5.44 -16.26 -10.83
C GLN A 121 3.96 -16.21 -11.22
N LEU A 122 3.61 -15.33 -12.15
CA LEU A 122 2.23 -15.06 -12.56
C LEU A 122 1.77 -15.92 -13.75
N SER A 123 2.63 -16.80 -14.28
CA SER A 123 2.36 -17.59 -15.49
C SER A 123 1.95 -16.74 -16.70
N MET A 124 2.50 -15.53 -16.80
CA MET A 124 2.23 -14.53 -17.83
C MET A 124 3.39 -14.42 -18.82
N GLU A 125 3.85 -15.58 -19.32
CA GLU A 125 4.99 -15.64 -20.23
C GLU A 125 4.79 -14.75 -21.46
N LYS A 126 5.88 -14.13 -21.92
CA LYS A 126 5.92 -13.22 -23.10
C LYS A 126 5.15 -11.91 -22.97
N LEU A 127 4.33 -11.67 -21.94
CA LEU A 127 3.62 -10.40 -21.78
C LEU A 127 4.56 -9.25 -21.38
N PRO A 128 4.48 -8.06 -22.01
CA PRO A 128 5.24 -6.90 -21.58
C PRO A 128 4.76 -6.43 -20.20
N LEU A 129 5.63 -5.77 -19.43
CA LEU A 129 5.30 -5.33 -18.07
C LEU A 129 4.02 -4.49 -18.01
N ARG A 130 3.82 -3.58 -18.98
CA ARG A 130 2.63 -2.73 -19.05
C ARG A 130 1.33 -3.53 -19.18
N ALA A 131 1.35 -4.67 -19.89
CA ALA A 131 0.20 -5.55 -20.01
C ALA A 131 -0.07 -6.27 -18.69
N ILE A 132 0.98 -6.79 -18.04
CA ILE A 132 0.87 -7.43 -16.71
C ILE A 132 0.31 -6.43 -15.69
N ALA A 133 0.87 -5.23 -15.65
CA ALA A 133 0.47 -4.19 -14.71
C ALA A 133 -0.98 -3.74 -14.93
N LYS A 134 -1.41 -3.62 -16.19
CA LYS A 134 -2.81 -3.32 -16.51
C LYS A 134 -3.73 -4.47 -16.08
N ALA A 135 -3.37 -5.70 -16.40
CA ALA A 135 -4.19 -6.87 -16.12
C ALA A 135 -4.38 -7.11 -14.61
N LEU A 136 -3.33 -6.94 -13.81
CA LEU A 136 -3.37 -7.18 -12.35
C LEU A 136 -3.57 -5.90 -11.53
N VAL A 137 -3.83 -4.77 -12.19
CA VAL A 137 -4.03 -3.46 -11.54
C VAL A 137 -2.81 -3.08 -10.67
N PHE A 138 -1.60 -3.37 -11.15
CA PHE A 138 -0.37 -2.91 -10.49
C PHE A 138 -0.17 -1.43 -10.78
N VAL A 139 -0.53 -0.63 -9.79
CA VAL A 139 -0.53 0.83 -9.84
C VAL A 139 0.33 1.41 -8.71
N ASP A 140 0.72 2.67 -8.86
CA ASP A 140 1.49 3.37 -7.83
C ASP A 140 0.74 3.38 -6.50
N ASN A 141 1.49 3.18 -5.42
CA ASN A 141 1.01 3.04 -4.05
C ASN A 141 0.19 1.77 -3.76
N LEU A 142 0.15 0.79 -4.66
CA LEU A 142 -0.37 -0.54 -4.29
C LEU A 142 0.55 -1.19 -3.23
N PRO A 143 0.04 -1.51 -2.03
CA PRO A 143 0.83 -2.21 -1.03
C PRO A 143 1.01 -3.67 -1.46
N ILE A 144 2.26 -4.14 -1.48
CA ILE A 144 2.61 -5.51 -1.85
C ILE A 144 3.62 -6.11 -0.87
N GLY A 145 3.58 -7.43 -0.74
CA GLY A 145 4.63 -8.19 -0.08
C GLY A 145 5.68 -8.64 -1.10
N VAL A 146 6.95 -8.54 -0.75
CA VAL A 146 8.07 -9.02 -1.57
C VAL A 146 9.01 -9.91 -0.77
N ASN A 147 9.52 -10.96 -1.40
CA ASN A 147 10.57 -11.82 -0.87
C ASN A 147 11.92 -11.41 -1.48
N ILE A 148 12.90 -11.07 -0.65
CA ILE A 148 14.22 -10.62 -1.14
C ILE A 148 15.00 -11.81 -1.68
N ILE A 149 15.50 -11.70 -2.92
CA ILE A 149 16.22 -12.77 -3.60
C ILE A 149 17.72 -12.52 -3.66
N SER A 150 18.12 -11.27 -3.85
CA SER A 150 19.53 -10.90 -3.84
C SER A 150 19.72 -9.46 -3.41
N ILE A 151 20.86 -9.22 -2.77
CA ILE A 151 21.34 -7.90 -2.37
C ILE A 151 22.73 -7.78 -2.98
N ASP A 152 22.91 -6.83 -3.90
CA ASP A 152 24.23 -6.50 -4.42
C ASP A 152 25.00 -5.71 -3.35
N LEU A 153 26.15 -6.23 -2.91
CA LEU A 153 27.01 -5.55 -1.93
C LEU A 153 27.89 -4.48 -2.59
N ARG A 154 27.96 -4.42 -3.92
CA ARG A 154 28.79 -3.48 -4.69
C ARG A 154 28.01 -2.27 -5.21
N GLY A 155 26.69 -2.28 -5.09
CA GLY A 155 25.82 -1.17 -5.49
C GLY A 155 24.44 -1.29 -4.85
N PRO A 156 23.61 -0.22 -4.85
CA PRO A 156 22.30 -0.22 -4.20
C PRO A 156 21.25 -0.97 -5.05
N LYS A 157 21.51 -2.24 -5.37
CA LYS A 157 20.59 -3.07 -6.16
C LYS A 157 20.09 -4.23 -5.31
N ILE A 158 18.79 -4.23 -5.06
CA ILE A 158 18.10 -5.30 -4.36
C ILE A 158 17.08 -5.87 -5.33
N GLU A 159 17.17 -7.18 -5.58
CA GLU A 159 16.16 -7.90 -6.36
C GLU A 159 15.25 -8.71 -5.44
N ALA A 160 13.99 -8.75 -5.81
CA ALA A 160 12.98 -9.52 -5.11
C ALA A 160 12.03 -10.23 -6.09
N GLU A 161 11.14 -11.00 -5.51
CA GLU A 161 9.98 -11.58 -6.16
C GLU A 161 8.72 -11.29 -5.33
N LEU A 162 7.54 -11.44 -5.92
CA LEU A 162 6.29 -11.27 -5.18
C LEU A 162 6.23 -12.29 -4.04
N ALA A 163 5.85 -11.85 -2.84
CA ALA A 163 5.68 -12.76 -1.71
C ALA A 163 4.48 -13.69 -1.95
N GLU A 164 4.58 -14.92 -1.47
CA GLU A 164 3.52 -15.94 -1.62
C GLU A 164 2.18 -15.48 -1.01
N SER A 165 2.22 -14.71 0.07
CA SER A 165 1.04 -14.11 0.70
C SER A 165 0.29 -13.15 -0.24
N PHE A 166 1.04 -12.37 -1.03
CA PHE A 166 0.47 -11.45 -2.03
C PHE A 166 -0.06 -12.21 -3.25
N LEU A 167 0.67 -13.22 -3.73
CA LEU A 167 0.18 -14.11 -4.81
C LEU A 167 -1.11 -14.82 -4.41
N SER A 168 -1.18 -15.31 -3.18
CA SER A 168 -2.39 -15.94 -2.61
C SER A 168 -3.56 -14.96 -2.51
N GLN A 169 -3.29 -13.69 -2.19
CA GLN A 169 -4.30 -12.64 -2.18
C GLN A 169 -4.83 -12.35 -3.59
N LEU A 170 -3.94 -12.20 -4.58
CA LEU A 170 -4.35 -12.02 -5.98
C LEU A 170 -5.20 -13.20 -6.45
N ASN A 171 -4.77 -14.43 -6.16
CA ASN A 171 -5.52 -15.62 -6.53
C ASN A 171 -6.94 -15.61 -5.92
N ARG A 172 -7.05 -15.29 -4.61
CA ARG A 172 -8.33 -15.18 -3.93
C ARG A 172 -9.24 -14.13 -4.56
N TRP A 173 -8.67 -12.98 -4.97
CA TRP A 173 -9.44 -11.92 -5.61
C TRP A 173 -9.98 -12.33 -6.98
N VAL A 174 -9.24 -13.14 -7.73
CA VAL A 174 -9.71 -13.70 -9.02
C VAL A 174 -10.77 -14.78 -8.80
N VAL A 175 -10.57 -15.67 -7.82
CA VAL A 175 -11.46 -16.83 -7.60
C VAL A 175 -12.76 -16.45 -6.91
N ASP A 176 -12.77 -15.46 -6.01
CA ASP A 176 -13.99 -15.12 -5.28
C ASP A 176 -15.03 -14.36 -6.11
N ASP A 177 -14.68 -13.89 -7.31
CA ASP A 177 -15.59 -13.27 -8.30
C ASP A 177 -16.34 -12.04 -7.74
N HIS A 178 -15.75 -11.36 -6.76
CA HIS A 178 -16.23 -10.04 -6.34
C HIS A 178 -15.47 -8.93 -7.07
N GLU A 179 -16.20 -8.03 -7.72
CA GLU A 179 -15.61 -6.78 -8.20
C GLU A 179 -15.14 -5.91 -7.03
N ARG A 180 -14.02 -5.20 -7.22
CA ARG A 180 -13.43 -4.33 -6.19
C ARG A 180 -13.16 -2.94 -6.73
N VAL A 181 -13.37 -1.95 -5.88
CA VAL A 181 -12.80 -0.60 -6.06
C VAL A 181 -11.61 -0.48 -5.13
N LEU A 182 -10.41 -0.39 -5.69
CA LEU A 182 -9.19 -0.08 -4.97
C LEU A 182 -9.11 1.43 -4.80
N VAL A 183 -8.88 1.91 -3.57
CA VAL A 183 -8.87 3.33 -3.20
C VAL A 183 -7.56 3.65 -2.49
N PHE A 184 -6.83 4.66 -2.95
CA PHE A 184 -5.46 4.96 -2.50
C PHE A 184 -5.33 6.40 -2.01
N GLY A 185 -4.88 6.60 -0.76
CA GLY A 185 -4.61 7.94 -0.21
C GLY A 185 -5.85 8.62 0.38
N CYS A 186 -6.61 7.91 1.20
CA CYS A 186 -7.65 8.49 2.05
C CYS A 186 -7.70 7.78 3.41
N THR A 187 -8.32 8.38 4.43
CA THR A 187 -8.55 7.68 5.72
C THR A 187 -9.82 6.85 5.68
N ARG A 188 -9.94 5.88 6.60
CA ARG A 188 -11.15 5.07 6.74
C ARG A 188 -12.38 5.93 7.05
N LYS A 189 -12.22 6.96 7.88
CA LYS A 189 -13.27 7.94 8.21
C LYS A 189 -13.82 8.61 6.94
N MET A 190 -12.94 9.10 6.07
CA MET A 190 -13.33 9.71 4.80
C MET A 190 -14.02 8.73 3.84
N LEU A 191 -13.53 7.49 3.76
CA LEU A 191 -14.10 6.44 2.91
C LEU A 191 -15.51 6.06 3.37
N ASP A 192 -15.71 5.88 4.66
CA ASP A 192 -17.02 5.59 5.25
C ASP A 192 -17.99 6.77 5.08
N GLU A 193 -17.53 8.02 5.22
CA GLU A 193 -18.32 9.23 4.92
C GLU A 193 -18.76 9.25 3.44
N ALA A 194 -17.86 8.91 2.51
CA ALA A 194 -18.16 8.87 1.09
C ALA A 194 -19.24 7.82 0.77
N LEU A 195 -19.11 6.61 1.32
CA LEU A 195 -20.08 5.51 1.16
C LEU A 195 -21.44 5.84 1.81
N LYS A 196 -21.43 6.47 2.99
CA LYS A 196 -22.66 6.93 3.67
C LYS A 196 -23.41 7.94 2.81
N ARG A 197 -22.69 8.95 2.32
CA ARG A 197 -23.28 10.04 1.52
C ARG A 197 -23.72 9.58 0.13
N SER A 198 -23.12 8.52 -0.41
CA SER A 198 -23.54 7.91 -1.66
C SER A 198 -24.61 6.83 -1.48
N LYS A 199 -25.00 6.51 -0.24
CA LYS A 199 -25.96 5.45 0.12
C LYS A 199 -25.53 4.04 -0.34
N HIS A 200 -24.22 3.80 -0.42
CA HIS A 200 -23.65 2.53 -0.88
C HIS A 200 -22.92 1.73 0.20
N LEU A 201 -23.08 2.08 1.49
CA LEU A 201 -22.50 1.27 2.58
C LEU A 201 -22.94 -0.20 2.48
N GLU A 202 -24.24 -0.41 2.26
CA GLU A 202 -24.83 -1.75 2.15
C GLU A 202 -24.45 -2.46 0.86
N ASP A 203 -23.85 -1.80 -0.12
CA ASP A 203 -23.39 -2.43 -1.36
C ASP A 203 -21.98 -3.02 -1.22
N ILE A 204 -21.26 -2.67 -0.16
CA ILE A 204 -19.92 -3.16 0.12
C ILE A 204 -20.03 -4.38 1.03
N TYR A 205 -19.57 -5.53 0.54
CA TYR A 205 -19.48 -6.75 1.34
C TYR A 205 -18.42 -6.60 2.43
N LYS A 206 -17.26 -6.04 2.09
CA LYS A 206 -16.18 -5.79 3.04
C LYS A 206 -15.26 -4.67 2.57
N VAL A 207 -14.85 -3.81 3.50
CA VAL A 207 -13.71 -2.90 3.31
C VAL A 207 -12.46 -3.62 3.81
N GLU A 208 -11.59 -3.99 2.89
CA GLU A 208 -10.31 -4.66 3.17
C GLU A 208 -9.19 -3.61 3.25
N LYS A 209 -8.46 -3.56 4.37
CA LYS A 209 -7.29 -2.68 4.53
C LYS A 209 -6.10 -3.30 3.79
N LEU A 210 -5.53 -2.59 2.82
CA LEU A 210 -4.34 -3.00 2.06
C LEU A 210 -3.07 -2.38 2.64
N GLY A 211 -3.16 -1.10 3.02
CA GLY A 211 -2.10 -0.30 3.62
C GLY A 211 -2.68 0.61 4.70
N SER A 212 -1.94 1.62 5.13
CA SER A 212 -2.44 2.55 6.15
C SER A 212 -3.62 3.38 5.63
N PHE A 213 -3.58 3.79 4.36
CA PHE A 213 -4.55 4.67 3.71
C PHE A 213 -5.00 4.13 2.34
N GLU A 214 -4.84 2.82 2.16
CA GLU A 214 -5.14 2.07 0.95
C GLU A 214 -6.13 0.97 1.26
N TYR A 215 -7.22 0.92 0.49
CA TYR A 215 -8.34 0.02 0.76
C TYR A 215 -8.82 -0.69 -0.51
N SER A 216 -9.31 -1.91 -0.35
CA SER A 216 -10.09 -2.63 -1.35
C SER A 216 -11.54 -2.67 -0.87
N LEU A 217 -12.43 -2.01 -1.61
CA LEU A 217 -13.87 -2.11 -1.44
C LEU A 217 -14.36 -3.35 -2.18
N ARG A 218 -14.48 -4.48 -1.47
CA ARG A 218 -15.08 -5.69 -2.03
C ARG A 218 -16.59 -5.49 -2.12
N CYS A 219 -17.11 -5.35 -3.34
CA CYS A 219 -18.53 -5.14 -3.59
C CYS A 219 -19.33 -6.42 -3.32
N LYS A 220 -20.63 -6.32 -3.00
CA LYS A 220 -21.53 -7.50 -3.06
C LYS A 220 -21.60 -8.01 -4.51
N ARG A 221 -21.90 -9.30 -4.71
CA ARG A 221 -22.00 -9.90 -6.06
C ARG A 221 -23.06 -9.24 -6.95
N SER A 222 -24.09 -8.65 -6.34
CA SER A 222 -25.14 -7.88 -7.02
C SER A 222 -24.71 -6.47 -7.41
N THR A 223 -23.50 -6.04 -7.04
CA THR A 223 -23.05 -4.65 -7.11
C THR A 223 -21.84 -4.55 -8.04
N ARG A 224 -21.95 -3.70 -9.06
CA ARG A 224 -20.83 -3.36 -9.94
C ARG A 224 -19.91 -2.33 -9.32
N ALA A 225 -18.61 -2.60 -9.29
CA ALA A 225 -17.59 -1.70 -8.76
C ALA A 225 -17.51 -0.38 -9.55
N SER A 226 -17.78 -0.40 -10.86
CA SER A 226 -17.88 0.83 -11.67
C SER A 226 -18.98 1.78 -11.20
N GLY A 227 -20.12 1.24 -10.73
CA GLY A 227 -21.20 2.04 -10.13
C GLY A 227 -20.78 2.66 -8.79
N ILE A 228 -20.11 1.88 -7.94
CA ILE A 228 -19.54 2.38 -6.68
C ILE A 228 -18.53 3.50 -6.95
N LEU A 229 -17.59 3.29 -7.88
CA LEU A 229 -16.60 4.27 -8.29
C LEU A 229 -17.25 5.59 -8.73
N ALA A 230 -18.26 5.53 -9.60
CA ALA A 230 -18.99 6.70 -10.07
C ALA A 230 -19.69 7.46 -8.94
N ALA A 231 -20.19 6.74 -7.94
CA ALA A 231 -20.92 7.33 -6.81
C ALA A 231 -20.01 7.97 -5.75
N ILE A 232 -18.87 7.33 -5.42
CA ILE A 232 -17.94 7.83 -4.38
C ILE A 232 -16.89 8.79 -4.94
N GLY A 233 -16.53 8.67 -6.22
CA GLY A 233 -15.51 9.51 -6.87
C GLY A 233 -15.73 11.02 -6.70
N PRO A 234 -16.95 11.55 -6.89
CA PRO A 234 -17.24 12.97 -6.63
C PRO A 234 -17.07 13.39 -5.16
N LYS A 235 -17.14 12.45 -4.20
CA LYS A 235 -16.98 12.73 -2.77
C LYS A 235 -15.52 12.65 -2.31
N LEU A 236 -14.69 11.91 -3.04
CA LEU A 236 -13.25 11.72 -2.82
C LEU A 236 -12.47 12.24 -4.03
N ARG A 237 -12.68 13.51 -4.38
CA ARG A 237 -12.19 14.08 -5.64
C ARG A 237 -10.67 14.02 -5.71
N GLY A 238 -10.16 13.42 -6.79
CA GLY A 238 -8.73 13.29 -7.06
C GLY A 238 -8.01 12.22 -6.24
N VAL A 239 -8.72 11.46 -5.40
CA VAL A 239 -8.19 10.22 -4.80
C VAL A 239 -8.06 9.19 -5.91
N PRO A 240 -6.86 8.62 -6.16
CA PRO A 240 -6.69 7.54 -7.13
C PRO A 240 -7.57 6.35 -6.78
N MET A 241 -8.33 5.88 -7.77
CA MET A 241 -9.18 4.71 -7.65
C MET A 241 -9.07 3.84 -8.88
N HIS A 242 -9.05 2.53 -8.68
CA HIS A 242 -8.90 1.55 -9.75
C HIS A 242 -9.90 0.41 -9.56
N LEU A 243 -10.36 -0.16 -10.67
CA LEU A 243 -11.26 -1.29 -10.67
C LEU A 243 -10.44 -2.57 -10.78
N PHE A 244 -10.77 -3.56 -9.95
CA PHE A 244 -10.33 -4.93 -10.13
C PHE A 244 -11.56 -5.78 -10.42
N ILE A 245 -11.65 -6.28 -11.65
CA ILE A 245 -12.79 -7.03 -12.16
C ILE A 245 -12.31 -8.47 -12.42
N PRO A 246 -12.64 -9.45 -11.56
CA PRO A 246 -12.07 -10.80 -11.60
C PRO A 246 -12.13 -11.47 -12.98
N ASN A 247 -13.24 -11.31 -13.71
CA ASN A 247 -13.39 -11.89 -15.04
C ASN A 247 -12.41 -11.30 -16.06
N GLU A 248 -12.18 -9.97 -16.05
CA GLU A 248 -11.18 -9.33 -16.93
C GLU A 248 -9.75 -9.77 -16.59
N VAL A 249 -9.50 -10.02 -15.30
CA VAL A 249 -8.19 -10.48 -14.82
C VAL A 249 -7.96 -11.95 -15.18
N GLY A 250 -8.95 -12.81 -14.95
CA GLY A 250 -8.87 -14.27 -15.15
C GLY A 250 -8.66 -14.70 -16.60
N GLU A 251 -9.11 -13.89 -17.57
CA GLU A 251 -8.82 -14.12 -18.99
C GLU A 251 -7.31 -14.10 -19.31
N ILE A 252 -6.54 -13.32 -18.54
CA ILE A 252 -5.11 -13.10 -18.75
C ILE A 252 -4.28 -13.85 -17.69
N TYR A 253 -4.77 -13.89 -16.45
CA TYR A 253 -4.13 -14.53 -15.31
C TYR A 253 -4.73 -15.91 -15.07
N ARG A 254 -4.02 -16.95 -15.51
CA ARG A 254 -4.40 -18.33 -15.23
C ARG A 254 -4.10 -18.64 -13.76
N VAL A 255 -5.15 -18.75 -12.96
CA VAL A 255 -5.09 -19.26 -11.59
C VAL A 255 -4.38 -20.61 -11.61
N LYS A 256 -3.31 -20.76 -10.81
CA LYS A 256 -2.76 -22.07 -10.52
C LYS A 256 -3.72 -22.78 -9.56
N THR A 257 -4.33 -23.86 -10.03
CA THR A 257 -5.09 -24.81 -9.22
C THR A 257 -4.15 -25.56 -8.28
#